data_AF-A0A520N4Z6-F1
#
_entry.id   AF-A0A520N4Z6-F1
#
_cell.length_a   1.000
_cell.length_b   1.000
_cell.length_c   1.000
_cell.angle_alpha   90.00
_cell.angle_beta   90.00
_cell.angle_gamma   90.00
#
_symmetry.space_group_name_H-M   'P 1'
#
loop_
_entity.id
_entity.type
_entity.pdbx_description
1 polymer ?
#
loop_
_entity_poly.entity_id
_entity_poly.type
_entity_poly.pdbx_seq_one_letter_code
_entity_poly.pdbx_strand_id
1 'polypeptide(L)'
;MINFFKGYLLIIGMVSLVMGLWGMFTPDFSIYPTFQNIERGTSEASFIRTIAGVFTSCGYVLIRFIFSSSKVQLGTVLIYISSFMLFGKVMGLLYEGYSRHDIIVTTLGTILVIGLIVVHRHRKNLLNYDL
;
A
#
# COMPACT_ATOMS: atom_id res chain seq x y z
N MET A 1 21.16 -5.98 -21.28
CA MET A 1 20.25 -6.92 -20.57
C MET A 1 19.66 -6.31 -19.30
N ILE A 2 20.47 -5.82 -18.35
CA ILE A 2 19.95 -5.25 -17.09
C ILE A 2 19.00 -4.05 -17.27
N ASN A 3 19.30 -3.13 -18.20
CA ASN A 3 18.46 -1.96 -18.46
C ASN A 3 17.09 -2.33 -19.06
N PHE A 4 17.02 -3.43 -19.83
CA PHE A 4 15.75 -3.95 -20.34
C PHE A 4 14.85 -4.44 -19.19
N PHE A 5 15.41 -5.25 -18.27
CA PHE A 5 14.67 -5.68 -17.08
C PHE A 5 14.26 -4.51 -16.18
N LYS A 6 15.12 -3.49 -16.01
CA LYS A 6 14.75 -2.27 -15.29
C LYS A 6 13.59 -1.53 -15.95
N GLY A 7 13.60 -1.42 -17.28
CA GLY A 7 12.49 -0.83 -18.03
C GLY A 7 11.17 -1.60 -17.86
N TYR A 8 11.22 -2.93 -17.95
CA TYR A 8 10.06 -3.78 -17.68
C TYR A 8 9.51 -3.59 -16.25
N LEU A 9 10.39 -3.66 -15.24
CA LEU A 9 9.98 -3.49 -13.84
C LEU A 9 9.43 -2.09 -13.56
N LEU A 10 9.95 -1.05 -14.23
CA LEU A 10 9.41 0.31 -14.16
C LEU A 10 7.97 0.34 -14.67
N ILE A 11 7.70 -0.27 -15.82
CA ILE A 11 6.34 -0.32 -16.39
C ILE A 11 5.39 -1.03 -15.43
N ILE A 12 5.79 -2.18 -14.88
CA ILE A 12 4.99 -2.91 -13.88
C ILE A 12 4.75 -2.05 -12.64
N GLY A 13 5.76 -1.36 -12.13
CA GLY A 13 5.64 -0.47 -10.98
C GLY A 13 4.66 0.68 -11.23
N MET A 14 4.75 1.30 -12.41
CA MET A 14 3.85 2.38 -12.81
C MET A 14 2.41 1.90 -12.97
N VAL A 15 2.19 0.77 -13.64
CA VAL A 15 0.85 0.19 -13.81
C VAL A 15 0.26 -0.19 -12.45
N SER A 16 1.02 -0.84 -11.57
CA SER A 16 0.58 -1.19 -10.22
C SER A 16 0.19 0.04 -9.40
N LEU A 17 0.97 1.12 -9.53
CA LEU A 17 0.68 2.39 -8.86
C LEU A 17 -0.62 3.02 -9.39
N VAL A 18 -0.78 3.11 -10.71
CA VAL A 18 -1.98 3.71 -11.33
C VAL A 18 -3.24 2.89 -11.01
N MET A 19 -3.17 1.56 -11.17
CA MET A 19 -4.32 0.68 -10.89
C MET A 19 -4.66 0.68 -9.40
N GLY A 20 -3.65 0.69 -8.52
CA GLY A 20 -3.85 0.81 -7.07
C GLY A 20 -4.51 2.12 -6.68
N LEU A 21 -4.07 3.26 -7.23
CA LEU A 21 -4.69 4.55 -6.97
C LEU A 21 -6.13 4.60 -7.51
N TRP A 22 -6.36 4.11 -8.73
CA TRP A 22 -7.70 4.09 -9.32
C TRP A 22 -8.65 3.22 -8.49
N GLY A 23 -8.26 1.99 -8.15
CA GLY A 23 -9.08 1.09 -7.34
C GLY A 23 -9.37 1.62 -5.93
N MET A 24 -8.46 2.44 -5.38
CA MET A 24 -8.62 3.03 -4.05
C MET A 24 -9.54 4.25 -4.04
N PHE A 25 -9.47 5.10 -5.06
CA PHE A 25 -10.21 6.37 -5.12
C PHE A 25 -11.51 6.31 -5.92
N THR A 26 -11.79 5.22 -6.64
CA THR A 26 -13.04 5.09 -7.39
C THR A 26 -14.24 5.05 -6.43
N PRO A 27 -15.27 5.90 -6.63
CA PRO A 27 -16.44 5.92 -5.77
C PRO A 27 -17.27 4.65 -5.91
N ASP A 28 -17.33 4.09 -7.11
CA ASP A 28 -17.94 2.80 -7.45
C ASP A 28 -17.05 2.04 -8.44
N PHE A 29 -17.25 0.73 -8.56
CA PHE A 29 -16.42 -0.13 -9.41
C PHE A 29 -16.94 -0.30 -10.83
N SER A 30 -18.04 0.36 -11.24
CA SER A 30 -18.64 0.15 -12.58
C SER A 30 -17.65 0.40 -13.73
N ILE A 31 -16.76 1.37 -13.56
CA ILE A 31 -15.71 1.75 -14.52
C ILE A 31 -14.38 1.02 -14.28
N TYR A 32 -14.30 0.13 -13.30
CA TYR A 32 -13.09 -0.63 -12.97
C TYR A 32 -13.18 -2.05 -13.56
N PRO A 33 -12.49 -2.35 -14.69
CA PRO A 33 -12.77 -3.52 -15.52
C PRO A 33 -12.78 -4.87 -14.80
N THR A 34 -11.90 -5.06 -13.81
CA THR A 34 -11.79 -6.34 -13.08
C THR A 34 -12.92 -6.54 -12.06
N PHE A 35 -13.56 -5.46 -11.59
CA PHE A 35 -14.49 -5.48 -10.47
C PHE A 35 -15.83 -4.81 -10.80
N GLN A 36 -16.21 -4.72 -12.08
CA GLN A 36 -17.42 -4.00 -12.52
C GLN A 36 -18.72 -4.49 -11.88
N ASN A 37 -18.76 -5.76 -11.49
CA ASN A 37 -19.94 -6.39 -10.89
C ASN A 37 -19.97 -6.29 -9.35
N ILE A 38 -18.97 -5.64 -8.74
CA ILE A 38 -18.91 -5.50 -7.28
C ILE A 38 -19.77 -4.32 -6.86
N GLU A 39 -20.81 -4.61 -6.09
CA GLU A 39 -21.69 -3.59 -5.53
C GLU A 39 -21.04 -2.85 -4.37
N ARG A 40 -21.49 -1.60 -4.16
CA ARG A 40 -21.13 -0.80 -3.00
C ARG A 40 -21.83 -1.29 -1.72
N GLY A 41 -21.26 -0.94 -0.58
CA GLY A 41 -21.67 -1.38 0.75
C GLY A 41 -21.28 -2.81 1.08
N THR A 42 -20.47 -3.47 0.24
CA THR A 42 -20.09 -4.87 0.42
C THR A 42 -18.72 -5.02 1.06
N SER A 43 -18.53 -6.12 1.80
CA SER A 43 -17.22 -6.47 2.37
C SER A 43 -16.15 -6.62 1.29
N GLU A 44 -16.54 -7.08 0.09
CA GLU A 44 -15.67 -7.23 -1.08
C GLU A 44 -15.16 -5.88 -1.59
N ALA A 45 -16.05 -4.90 -1.71
CA ALA A 45 -15.69 -3.53 -2.10
C ALA A 45 -14.72 -2.86 -1.11
N SER A 46 -14.89 -3.10 0.19
CA SER A 46 -13.98 -2.61 1.23
C SER A 46 -12.62 -3.31 1.17
N PHE A 47 -12.61 -4.62 0.90
CA PHE A 47 -11.39 -5.41 0.73
C PHE A 47 -10.59 -4.97 -0.50
N ILE A 48 -11.24 -4.78 -1.65
CA ILE A 48 -10.60 -4.33 -2.89
C ILE A 48 -9.86 -3.02 -2.67
N ARG A 49 -10.48 -2.02 -2.00
CA ARG A 49 -9.82 -0.74 -1.70
C ARG A 49 -8.61 -0.90 -0.77
N THR A 50 -8.71 -1.80 0.21
CA THR A 50 -7.60 -2.12 1.11
C THR A 50 -6.42 -2.72 0.35
N ILE A 51 -6.68 -3.65 -0.57
CA ILE A 51 -5.66 -4.27 -1.43
C ILE A 51 -5.12 -3.28 -2.46
N ALA A 52 -5.94 -2.38 -2.99
CA ALA A 52 -5.51 -1.32 -3.92
C ALA A 52 -4.42 -0.42 -3.28
N GLY A 53 -4.51 -0.17 -1.97
CA GLY A 53 -3.43 0.45 -1.19
C GLY A 53 -2.12 -0.35 -1.24
N VAL A 54 -2.18 -1.67 -1.06
CA VAL A 54 -1.00 -2.55 -1.17
C VAL A 54 -0.38 -2.47 -2.57
N PHE A 55 -1.18 -2.54 -3.63
CA PHE A 55 -0.71 -2.40 -5.02
C PHE A 55 -0.02 -1.05 -5.27
N THR A 56 -0.58 0.03 -4.71
CA THR A 56 0.02 1.38 -4.78
C THR A 56 1.40 1.39 -4.14
N SER A 57 1.52 0.81 -2.95
CA SER A 57 2.78 0.76 -2.20
C SER A 57 3.83 -0.11 -2.88
N CYS A 58 3.44 -1.29 -3.36
CA CYS A 58 4.33 -2.19 -4.09
C CYS A 58 4.85 -1.54 -5.36
N GLY A 59 4.00 -0.81 -6.10
CA GLY A 59 4.42 -0.03 -7.26
C GLY A 59 5.48 1.01 -6.90
N TYR A 60 5.25 1.79 -5.85
CA TYR A 60 6.22 2.77 -5.34
C TYR A 60 7.54 2.12 -4.89
N VAL A 61 7.49 1.04 -4.10
CA VAL A 61 8.68 0.34 -3.60
C VAL A 61 9.47 -0.27 -4.76
N LEU A 62 8.80 -0.81 -5.77
CA LEU A 62 9.44 -1.35 -6.97
C LEU A 62 10.17 -0.26 -7.76
N ILE A 63 9.52 0.88 -8.01
CA ILE A 63 10.15 2.03 -8.67
C ILE A 63 11.36 2.50 -7.86
N ARG A 64 11.20 2.64 -6.54
CA ARG A 64 12.31 3.02 -5.65
C ARG A 64 13.46 2.02 -5.73
N PHE A 65 13.18 0.72 -5.75
CA PHE A 65 14.21 -0.32 -5.87
C PHE A 65 15.02 -0.22 -7.18
N ILE A 66 14.40 0.21 -8.29
CA ILE A 66 15.07 0.32 -9.59
C ILE A 66 16.03 1.51 -9.67
N PHE A 67 15.62 2.66 -9.11
CA PHE A 67 16.34 3.93 -9.25
C PHE A 67 17.17 4.34 -8.03
N SER A 68 16.85 3.85 -6.83
CA SER A 68 17.62 4.14 -5.63
C SER A 68 18.88 3.29 -5.57
N SER A 69 20.04 3.94 -5.43
CA SER A 69 21.31 3.25 -5.11
C SER A 69 21.35 2.74 -3.67
N SER A 70 20.54 3.31 -2.77
CA SER A 70 20.46 2.85 -1.38
C SER A 70 19.64 1.57 -1.27
N LYS A 71 20.16 0.59 -0.52
CA LYS A 71 19.42 -0.63 -0.15
C LYS A 71 18.19 -0.23 0.64
N VAL A 72 17.02 -0.63 0.16
CA VAL A 72 15.77 -0.37 0.87
C VAL A 72 15.73 -1.29 2.10
N GLN A 73 15.79 -0.70 3.30
CA GLN A 73 15.67 -1.46 4.54
C GLN A 73 14.27 -2.09 4.64
N LEU A 74 14.22 -3.38 5.02
CA LEU A 74 12.97 -4.14 5.14
C LEU A 74 11.93 -3.42 6.03
N GLY A 75 12.36 -2.80 7.13
CA GLY A 75 11.47 -2.02 8.01
C GLY A 75 10.77 -0.86 7.29
N THR A 76 11.46 -0.19 6.36
CA THR A 76 10.86 0.89 5.57
C THR A 76 9.87 0.35 4.54
N VAL A 77 10.11 -0.83 3.96
CA VAL A 77 9.16 -1.50 3.06
C VAL A 77 7.86 -1.84 3.81
N LEU A 78 7.98 -2.44 4.99
CA LEU A 78 6.82 -2.79 5.82
C LEU A 78 6.01 -1.55 6.21
N ILE A 79 6.67 -0.44 6.55
CA ILE A 79 5.98 0.82 6.84
C ILE A 79 5.21 1.30 5.60
N TYR A 80 5.81 1.30 4.41
CA TYR A 80 5.11 1.73 3.20
C TYR A 80 3.91 0.85 2.89
N ILE A 81 4.05 -0.48 2.93
CA ILE A 81 2.96 -1.40 2.59
C ILE A 81 1.81 -1.23 3.59
N SER A 82 2.10 -1.29 4.88
CA SER A 82 1.09 -1.17 5.93
C SER A 82 0.40 0.20 5.94
N SER A 83 1.13 1.29 5.68
CA SER A 83 0.56 2.64 5.67
C SER A 83 -0.43 2.84 4.51
N PHE A 84 -0.06 2.39 3.30
CA PHE A 84 -0.95 2.49 2.15
C PHE A 84 -2.10 1.49 2.20
N MET A 85 -1.89 0.29 2.74
CA MET A 85 -2.98 -0.65 3.03
C MET A 85 -4.00 -0.02 3.99
N LEU A 86 -3.53 0.62 5.07
CA LEU A 86 -4.38 1.33 6.01
C LEU A 86 -5.09 2.52 5.35
N PHE A 87 -4.40 3.26 4.48
CA PHE A 87 -5.02 4.34 3.71
C PHE A 87 -6.12 3.83 2.79
N GLY A 88 -5.89 2.73 2.08
CA GLY A 88 -6.92 2.04 1.29
C GLY A 88 -8.09 1.57 2.16
N LYS A 89 -7.81 1.12 3.39
CA LYS A 89 -8.87 0.77 4.35
C LYS A 89 -9.71 1.98 4.77
N VAL A 90 -9.07 3.13 4.99
CA VAL A 90 -9.78 4.39 5.28
C VAL A 90 -10.67 4.78 4.09
N MET A 91 -10.20 4.64 2.85
CA MET A 91 -11.06 4.86 1.68
C MET A 91 -12.23 3.86 1.64
N GLY A 92 -11.99 2.60 1.99
CA GLY A 92 -13.04 1.60 2.19
C GLY A 92 -14.10 2.06 3.19
N LEU A 93 -13.70 2.60 4.34
CA LEU A 93 -14.64 3.14 5.33
C LEU A 93 -15.43 4.34 4.81
N LEU A 94 -14.80 5.23 4.03
CA LEU A 94 -15.45 6.42 3.48
C LEU A 94 -16.52 6.08 2.43
N TYR A 95 -16.24 5.13 1.53
CA TYR A 95 -17.14 4.78 0.42
C TYR A 95 -18.17 3.70 0.76
N GLU A 96 -17.79 2.74 1.61
CA GLU A 96 -18.57 1.52 1.88
C GLU A 96 -19.26 1.56 3.25
N GLY A 97 -18.89 2.50 4.11
CA GLY A 97 -19.44 2.66 5.45
C GLY A 97 -18.69 1.87 6.53
N TYR A 98 -19.29 1.80 7.71
CA TYR A 98 -18.66 1.28 8.92
C TYR A 98 -19.25 -0.06 9.32
N SER A 99 -18.46 -1.13 9.25
CA SER A 99 -18.77 -2.39 9.91
C SER A 99 -17.91 -2.59 11.18
N ARG A 100 -18.38 -3.42 12.11
CA ARG A 100 -17.60 -3.77 13.32
C ARG A 100 -16.22 -4.33 12.96
N HIS A 101 -16.17 -5.18 11.95
CA HIS A 101 -14.93 -5.75 11.44
C HIS A 101 -13.98 -4.65 10.94
N ASP A 102 -14.49 -3.66 10.21
CA ASP A 102 -13.66 -2.62 9.63
C ASP A 102 -13.06 -1.67 10.67
N ILE A 103 -13.80 -1.39 11.74
CA ILE A 103 -13.31 -0.60 12.87
C ILE A 103 -12.16 -1.35 13.57
N ILE A 104 -12.33 -2.65 13.82
CA ILE A 104 -11.30 -3.49 14.46
C ILE A 104 -10.04 -3.52 13.59
N VAL A 105 -10.18 -3.83 12.30
CA VAL A 105 -9.04 -3.94 11.37
C VAL A 105 -8.31 -2.61 11.22
N THR A 106 -9.04 -1.49 11.12
CA THR A 106 -8.44 -0.16 11.03
C THR A 106 -7.67 0.19 12.30
N THR A 107 -8.20 -0.16 13.47
CA THR A 107 -7.53 0.06 14.77
C THR A 107 -6.28 -0.80 14.92
N LEU A 108 -6.33 -2.07 14.55
CA LEU A 108 -5.13 -2.93 14.56
C LEU A 108 -4.09 -2.45 13.54
N GLY A 109 -4.54 -2.01 12.36
CA GLY A 109 -3.69 -1.45 11.32
C GLY A 109 -2.97 -0.17 11.73
N THR A 110 -3.64 0.75 12.44
CA THR A 110 -3.00 1.96 12.98
C THR A 110 -1.94 1.61 14.02
N ILE A 111 -2.26 0.71 14.97
CA ILE A 111 -1.30 0.24 15.99
C ILE A 111 -0.08 -0.42 15.33
N LEU A 112 -0.29 -1.24 14.29
CA LEU A 112 0.79 -1.86 13.52
C LEU A 112 1.72 -0.80 12.90
N VAL A 113 1.17 0.19 12.21
CA VAL A 113 1.97 1.25 11.57
C VAL A 113 2.78 2.03 12.61
N ILE A 114 2.15 2.39 13.74
CA ILE A 114 2.83 3.08 14.85
C ILE A 114 3.97 2.21 15.40
N GLY A 115 3.70 0.94 15.69
CA GLY A 115 4.71 -0.01 16.20
C GLY A 115 5.90 -0.17 15.24
N LEU A 116 5.63 -0.29 13.94
CA LEU A 116 6.67 -0.35 12.90
C LEU A 116 7.52 0.93 12.88
N ILE A 117 6.91 2.11 12.96
CA ILE A 117 7.64 3.39 12.98
C ILE A 117 8.53 3.48 14.23
N VAL A 118 8.00 3.13 15.40
CA VAL A 118 8.76 3.16 16.67
C VAL A 118 9.97 2.21 16.61
N VAL A 119 9.75 0.95 16.23
CA VAL A 119 10.83 -0.04 16.13
C VAL A 119 11.86 0.35 15.08
N HIS A 120 11.42 0.87 13.92
CA HIS A 120 12.32 1.34 12.86
C HIS A 120 13.19 2.50 13.32
N ARG A 121 12.63 3.49 14.04
CA ARG A 121 13.39 4.60 14.62
C ARG A 121 14.39 4.10 15.67
N HIS A 122 13.97 3.20 16.57
CA HIS A 122 14.86 2.63 17.57
C HIS A 122 16.06 1.90 16.94
N ARG A 123 15.82 1.08 15.91
CA ARG A 123 16.90 0.40 15.18
C ARG A 123 17.88 1.36 14.51
N LYS A 124 17.41 2.49 13.98
CA LYS A 124 18.29 3.52 13.41
C LYS A 124 19.19 4.19 14.45
N ASN A 125 18.68 4.37 15.68
CA ASN A 125 19.44 5.01 16.75
C ASN A 125 20.53 4.10 17.36
N LEU A 126 20.45 2.79 17.14
CA LEU A 126 21.46 1.81 17.59
C LEU A 126 22.66 1.69 16.65
N LEU A 127 22.57 2.25 15.43
CA LEU A 127 23.68 2.25 14.49
C LEU A 127 24.68 3.31 14.95
N ASN A 128 25.82 2.86 15.50
CA ASN A 128 26.90 3.74 15.88
C ASN A 128 27.52 4.35 14.62
N TYR A 129 27.54 5.68 14.52
CA TYR A 129 28.12 6.41 13.37
C TYR A 129 29.61 6.69 13.55
N ASP A 130 30.21 6.24 14.65
CA ASP A 130 31.66 6.28 14.88
C ASP A 130 32.34 5.15 14.09
N LEU A 131 32.53 5.37 12.79
CA LEU A 131 33.43 4.63 11.90
C LEU A 131 34.30 5.63 11.14
#